data_AF-A0A857V9E8-F1
#
_entry.id   AF-A0A857V9E8-F1
#
_cell.length_a   1.000
_cell.length_b   1.000
_cell.length_c   1.000
_cell.angle_alpha   90.00
_cell.angle_beta   90.00
_cell.angle_gamma   90.00
#
_symmetry.space_group_name_H-M   'P 1'
#
loop_
_entity.id
_entity.type
_entity.pdbx_description
1 polymer ?
#
loop_
_entity_poly.entity_id
_entity_poly.type
_entity_poly.pdbx_seq_one_letter_code
_entity_poly.pdbx_strand_id
1 'polypeptide(L)'
;MRVKKAIKIFEKIRDLPYGTSGSDEVWSCYQKCVLLKQELQHIGITSQLLIGVFDWQDLQIPEHILKIRRQRYERHVILRVFIDGSTYDIDPSIDIRLAPTLTIAHWDGTSSTATMASLKHLRIYRPHSLHERILSRLRRKLFRGNPKEFYTAIDKWLADTRAHQSS
;
A
#
# COMPACT_ATOMS: atom_id res chain seq x y z
N MET A 1 15.25 -21.85 -4.43
CA MET A 1 16.04 -20.91 -3.59
C MET A 1 15.58 -19.46 -3.67
N ARG A 2 15.24 -18.93 -4.87
CA ARG A 2 14.81 -17.52 -5.06
C ARG A 2 13.51 -17.17 -4.32
N VAL A 3 12.50 -18.04 -4.35
CA VAL A 3 11.21 -17.84 -3.66
C VAL A 3 11.39 -17.62 -2.15
N LYS A 4 12.17 -18.48 -1.46
CA LYS A 4 12.46 -18.30 -0.03
C LYS A 4 13.11 -16.95 0.28
N LYS A 5 13.97 -16.44 -0.60
CA LYS A 5 14.59 -15.11 -0.45
C LYS A 5 13.56 -13.99 -0.71
N ALA A 6 12.69 -14.15 -1.71
CA ALA A 6 11.61 -13.22 -2.03
C ALA A 6 10.63 -13.06 -0.87
N ILE A 7 10.24 -14.15 -0.21
CA ILE A 7 9.37 -14.13 0.98
C ILE A 7 10.00 -13.31 2.10
N LYS A 8 11.29 -13.55 2.42
CA LYS A 8 12.01 -12.78 3.44
C LYS A 8 12.11 -11.29 3.10
N ILE A 9 12.32 -10.95 1.83
CA ILE A 9 12.32 -9.55 1.37
C ILE A 9 10.92 -8.93 1.54
N PHE A 10 9.87 -9.66 1.15
CA PHE A 10 8.49 -9.23 1.32
C PHE A 10 8.17 -8.92 2.77
N GLU A 11 8.47 -9.85 3.70
CA GLU A 11 8.23 -9.68 5.13
C GLU A 11 8.99 -8.46 5.69
N LYS A 12 10.29 -8.34 5.36
CA LYS A 12 11.11 -7.20 5.80
C LYS A 12 10.52 -5.85 5.37
N ILE A 13 10.02 -5.76 4.13
CA ILE A 13 9.46 -4.52 3.60
C ILE A 13 8.05 -4.28 4.12
N ARG A 14 7.24 -5.34 4.25
CA ARG A 14 5.91 -5.28 4.86
C ARG A 14 6.00 -4.69 6.26
N ASP A 15 6.97 -5.13 7.06
CA ASP A 15 7.09 -4.76 8.47
C ASP A 15 7.67 -3.37 8.72
N LEU A 16 8.07 -2.63 7.67
CA LEU A 16 8.33 -1.19 7.77
C LEU A 16 7.05 -0.46 8.20
N PRO A 17 7.08 0.57 9.07
CA PRO A 17 5.85 1.21 9.53
C PRO A 17 5.04 1.80 8.36
N TYR A 18 3.78 1.42 8.22
CA TYR A 18 2.87 2.00 7.22
C TYR A 18 2.34 3.39 7.60
N GLY A 19 2.18 4.27 6.62
CA GLY A 19 1.47 5.54 6.80
C GLY A 19 1.06 6.16 5.47
N THR A 20 0.07 7.04 5.52
CA THR A 20 -0.48 7.72 4.33
C THR A 20 0.40 8.90 3.89
N SER A 21 1.12 9.54 4.81
CA SER A 21 1.99 10.68 4.51
C SER A 21 3.31 10.31 3.81
N GLY A 22 3.86 9.11 4.06
CA GLY A 22 5.16 8.70 3.51
C GLY A 22 6.33 9.55 4.00
N SER A 23 6.32 9.98 5.27
CA SER A 23 7.37 10.78 5.93
C SER A 23 8.58 9.93 6.34
N ASP A 24 9.57 10.54 6.99
CA ASP A 24 10.79 9.85 7.44
C ASP A 24 10.52 8.67 8.41
N GLU A 25 9.37 8.68 9.09
CA GLU A 25 8.99 7.69 10.09
C GLU A 25 8.07 6.58 9.54
N VAL A 26 7.41 6.82 8.39
CA VAL A 26 6.39 5.91 7.85
C VAL A 26 6.45 5.78 6.33
N TRP A 27 6.11 4.61 5.83
CA TRP A 27 6.19 4.24 4.42
C TRP A 27 4.79 4.10 3.83
N SER A 28 4.54 4.83 2.74
CA SER A 28 3.33 4.67 1.94
C SER A 28 3.32 3.34 1.17
N CYS A 29 2.13 2.90 0.75
CA CYS A 29 1.97 1.68 -0.07
C CYS A 29 2.80 1.75 -1.36
N TYR A 30 2.87 2.93 -1.97
CA TYR A 30 3.72 3.17 -3.14
C TYR A 30 5.21 3.01 -2.82
N GLN A 31 5.73 3.65 -1.76
CA GLN A 31 7.14 3.54 -1.39
C GLN A 31 7.54 2.10 -1.08
N LYS A 32 6.71 1.37 -0.32
CA LYS A 32 6.94 -0.06 -0.03
C LYS A 32 6.95 -0.91 -1.30
N CYS A 33 5.99 -0.73 -2.21
CA CYS A 33 5.96 -1.48 -3.46
C CYS A 33 7.14 -1.16 -4.38
N VAL A 34 7.60 0.10 -4.42
CA VAL A 34 8.80 0.49 -5.18
C VAL A 34 10.05 -0.16 -4.61
N LEU A 35 10.23 -0.13 -3.29
CA LEU A 35 11.36 -0.78 -2.62
C LEU A 35 11.34 -2.29 -2.86
N LEU A 36 10.17 -2.93 -2.72
CA LEU A 36 10.01 -4.37 -2.95
C LEU A 36 10.33 -4.74 -4.39
N LYS A 37 9.86 -3.94 -5.35
CA LYS A 37 10.19 -4.12 -6.77
C LYS A 37 11.70 -4.11 -7.02
N GLN A 38 12.44 -3.17 -6.40
CA GLN A 38 13.89 -3.06 -6.54
C GLN A 38 14.62 -4.27 -5.94
N GLU A 39 14.27 -4.64 -4.70
CA GLU A 39 14.89 -5.77 -4.00
C GLU A 39 14.63 -7.12 -4.70
N LEU A 40 13.42 -7.31 -5.24
CA LEU A 40 13.09 -8.50 -6.03
C LEU A 40 13.87 -8.54 -7.36
N GLN A 41 14.08 -7.40 -8.00
CA GLN A 41 14.88 -7.31 -9.22
C GLN A 41 16.35 -7.73 -8.98
N HIS A 42 16.93 -7.36 -7.83
CA HIS A 42 18.30 -7.77 -7.46
C HIS A 42 18.47 -9.29 -7.32
N ILE A 43 17.37 -10.04 -7.16
CA ILE A 43 17.39 -11.51 -7.09
C ILE A 43 16.83 -12.19 -8.34
N GLY A 44 16.64 -11.42 -9.42
CA GLY A 44 16.19 -11.91 -10.72
C GLY A 44 14.69 -12.17 -10.81
N ILE A 45 13.88 -11.58 -9.94
CA ILE A 45 12.41 -11.64 -10.02
C ILE A 45 11.90 -10.36 -10.68
N THR A 46 11.19 -10.51 -11.79
CA THR A 46 10.53 -9.39 -12.45
C THR A 46 9.18 -9.09 -11.80
N SER A 47 8.77 -7.84 -11.87
CA SER A 47 7.55 -7.37 -11.22
C SER A 47 7.00 -6.11 -11.87
N GLN A 48 5.74 -5.80 -11.62
CA GLN A 48 5.03 -4.65 -12.18
C GLN A 48 4.13 -4.02 -11.11
N LEU A 49 4.18 -2.70 -11.00
CA LEU A 49 3.27 -1.97 -10.11
C LEU A 49 1.85 -2.01 -10.67
N LEU A 50 0.88 -2.26 -9.81
CA LEU A 50 -0.55 -2.14 -10.12
C LEU A 50 -1.16 -1.03 -9.27
N ILE A 51 -2.22 -0.41 -9.78
CA ILE A 51 -3.00 0.59 -9.06
C ILE A 51 -4.48 0.22 -9.13
N GLY A 52 -5.14 0.25 -7.99
CA GLY A 52 -6.58 0.09 -7.84
C GLY A 52 -7.16 1.21 -7.01
N VAL A 53 -8.45 1.11 -6.72
CA VAL A 53 -9.20 2.04 -5.88
C VAL A 53 -9.92 1.24 -4.80
N PHE A 54 -9.85 1.67 -3.55
CA PHE A 54 -10.58 1.10 -2.43
C PHE A 54 -11.48 2.14 -1.79
N ASP A 55 -12.42 1.69 -0.96
CA ASP A 55 -13.30 2.53 -0.15
C ASP A 55 -12.77 2.63 1.27
N TRP A 56 -12.64 3.86 1.80
CA TRP A 56 -12.25 4.06 3.19
C TRP A 56 -13.21 3.41 4.20
N GLN A 57 -14.47 3.18 3.83
CA GLN A 57 -15.43 2.48 4.69
C GLN A 57 -15.17 0.97 4.82
N ASP A 58 -14.40 0.37 3.92
CA ASP A 58 -14.09 -1.06 3.98
C ASP A 58 -13.01 -1.37 5.04
N LEU A 59 -12.39 -0.34 5.61
CA LEU A 59 -11.39 -0.44 6.66
C LEU A 59 -12.01 -0.15 8.03
N GLN A 60 -11.48 -0.77 9.09
CA GLN A 60 -11.91 -0.56 10.49
C GLN A 60 -11.44 0.79 11.07
N ILE A 61 -11.58 1.86 10.29
CA ILE A 61 -11.20 3.22 10.70
C ILE A 61 -12.30 3.80 11.61
N PRO A 62 -11.95 4.44 12.73
CA PRO A 62 -12.91 5.12 13.59
C PRO A 62 -13.82 6.10 12.85
N GLU A 63 -15.12 6.07 13.15
CA GLU A 63 -16.15 6.85 12.45
C GLU A 63 -15.85 8.36 12.49
N HIS A 64 -15.31 8.86 13.61
CA HIS A 64 -14.97 10.27 13.75
C HIS A 64 -13.86 10.72 12.78
N ILE A 65 -12.94 9.83 12.40
CA ILE A 65 -11.90 10.09 11.39
C ILE A 65 -12.54 10.04 9.99
N LEU A 66 -13.38 9.03 9.74
CA LEU A 66 -14.09 8.90 8.47
C LEU A 66 -14.97 10.12 8.15
N LYS A 67 -15.51 10.81 9.15
CA LYS A 67 -16.27 12.06 8.99
C LYS A 67 -15.45 13.24 8.45
N ILE A 68 -14.12 13.22 8.58
CA ILE A 68 -13.23 14.27 8.07
C ILE A 68 -13.04 14.16 6.55
N ARG A 69 -13.24 12.96 5.98
CA ARG A 69 -12.97 12.69 4.56
C ARG A 69 -13.90 13.49 3.65
N ARG A 70 -13.37 13.95 2.52
CA ARG A 70 -14.14 14.53 1.40
C ARG A 70 -14.44 13.52 0.32
N GLN A 71 -13.58 12.53 0.14
CA GLN A 71 -13.67 11.48 -0.86
C GLN A 71 -13.79 10.12 -0.18
N ARG A 72 -14.76 9.34 -0.65
CA ARG A 72 -15.01 7.97 -0.21
C ARG A 72 -13.90 7.02 -0.65
N TYR A 73 -13.39 7.24 -1.86
CA TYR A 73 -12.46 6.34 -2.51
C TYR A 73 -11.03 6.88 -2.51
N GLU A 74 -10.05 5.99 -2.41
CA GLU A 74 -8.63 6.31 -2.50
C GLU A 74 -7.88 5.30 -3.37
N ARG A 75 -6.79 5.75 -3.98
CA ARG A 75 -5.92 4.88 -4.79
C ARG A 75 -4.99 4.06 -3.91
N HIS A 76 -4.82 2.79 -4.26
CA HIS A 76 -3.88 1.89 -3.61
C HIS A 76 -2.95 1.25 -4.63
N VAL A 77 -1.68 1.09 -4.26
CA VAL A 77 -0.65 0.49 -5.11
C VAL A 77 -0.24 -0.85 -4.52
N ILE A 78 -0.25 -1.88 -5.35
CA ILE A 78 0.23 -3.23 -5.03
C ILE A 78 1.26 -3.67 -6.07
N LEU A 79 1.89 -4.82 -5.87
CA LEU A 79 2.91 -5.35 -6.76
C LEU A 79 2.48 -6.68 -7.39
N ARG A 80 2.56 -6.79 -8.71
CA ARG A 80 2.49 -8.06 -9.43
C ARG A 80 3.89 -8.62 -9.60
N VAL A 81 4.13 -9.87 -9.21
CA VAL A 81 5.42 -10.56 -9.37
C VAL A 81 5.30 -11.73 -10.34
N PHE A 82 6.38 -12.00 -11.07
CA PHE A 82 6.46 -13.10 -12.03
C PHE A 82 7.56 -14.07 -11.60
N ILE A 83 7.18 -15.31 -11.29
CA ILE A 83 8.09 -16.32 -10.75
C ILE A 83 7.79 -17.64 -11.44
N ASP A 84 8.78 -18.22 -12.10
CA ASP A 84 8.71 -19.54 -12.74
C ASP A 84 7.47 -19.72 -13.64
N GLY A 85 7.15 -18.68 -14.43
CA GLY A 85 5.99 -18.66 -15.34
C GLY A 85 4.64 -18.34 -14.68
N SER A 86 4.60 -18.26 -13.35
CA SER A 86 3.40 -17.92 -12.57
C SER A 86 3.35 -16.44 -12.22
N THR A 87 2.15 -15.94 -11.95
CA THR A 87 1.89 -14.52 -11.64
C THR A 87 1.15 -14.41 -10.30
N TYR A 88 1.65 -13.54 -9.43
CA TYR A 88 1.06 -13.31 -8.11
C TYR A 88 0.93 -11.81 -7.82
N ASP A 89 -0.22 -11.39 -7.29
CA ASP A 89 -0.45 -10.03 -6.82
C ASP A 89 -0.23 -9.99 -5.30
N ILE A 90 0.70 -9.15 -4.85
CA ILE A 90 1.15 -9.08 -3.46
C ILE A 90 1.09 -7.64 -2.93
N ASP A 91 0.66 -7.49 -1.68
CA ASP A 91 0.46 -6.21 -1.02
C ASP A 91 1.29 -6.10 0.27
N PRO A 92 2.45 -5.42 0.26
CA PRO A 92 3.29 -5.25 1.44
C PRO A 92 2.84 -4.07 2.32
N SER A 93 1.63 -3.53 2.14
CA SER A 93 1.29 -2.23 2.73
C SER A 93 1.16 -2.25 4.25
N ILE A 94 0.37 -3.17 4.81
CA ILE A 94 0.07 -3.17 6.25
C ILE A 94 1.17 -3.92 7.00
N ASP A 95 1.86 -3.23 7.92
CA ASP A 95 2.87 -3.84 8.78
C ASP A 95 2.26 -4.69 9.88
N ILE A 96 3.03 -5.67 10.35
CA ILE A 96 2.55 -6.67 11.32
C ILE A 96 2.01 -6.09 12.63
N ARG A 97 2.46 -4.90 13.04
CA ARG A 97 1.97 -4.23 14.26
C ARG A 97 0.55 -3.68 14.12
N LEU A 98 -0.02 -3.70 12.93
CA LEU A 98 -1.41 -3.32 12.64
C LEU A 98 -2.34 -4.53 12.47
N ALA A 99 -1.84 -5.76 12.53
CA ALA A 99 -2.62 -6.99 12.33
C ALA A 99 -3.90 -7.11 13.18
N PRO A 100 -3.97 -6.59 14.42
CA PRO A 100 -5.20 -6.66 15.23
C PRO A 100 -6.36 -5.82 14.68
N THR A 101 -6.09 -4.85 13.79
CA THR A 101 -7.07 -3.87 13.32
C THR A 101 -7.24 -3.90 11.81
N LEU A 102 -6.17 -4.23 11.08
CA LEU A 102 -6.14 -4.24 9.63
C LEU A 102 -5.66 -5.60 9.12
N THR A 103 -6.24 -6.02 8.00
CA THR A 103 -5.82 -7.25 7.32
C THR A 103 -4.36 -7.13 6.86
N ILE A 104 -3.51 -8.00 7.40
CA ILE A 104 -2.12 -8.12 6.97
C ILE A 104 -1.95 -9.22 5.93
N ALA A 105 -0.99 -9.00 5.03
CA ALA A 105 -0.61 -10.00 4.04
C ALA A 105 0.48 -10.92 4.59
N HIS A 106 0.25 -12.23 4.44
CA HIS A 106 1.29 -13.26 4.53
C HIS A 106 1.47 -13.86 3.15
N TRP A 107 2.71 -13.90 2.67
CA TRP A 107 3.02 -14.43 1.34
C TRP A 107 3.79 -15.72 1.46
N ASP A 108 3.25 -16.79 0.87
CA ASP A 108 3.82 -18.14 0.84
C ASP A 108 4.80 -18.34 -0.35
N GLY A 109 4.86 -17.36 -1.27
CA GLY A 109 5.66 -17.45 -2.49
C GLY A 109 4.97 -18.18 -3.66
N THR A 110 3.76 -18.68 -3.45
CA THR A 110 3.01 -19.53 -4.38
C THR A 110 1.56 -19.09 -4.62
N SER A 111 1.08 -18.09 -3.89
CA SER A 111 -0.24 -17.48 -4.12
C SER A 111 -0.16 -15.96 -4.15
N SER A 112 -1.23 -15.32 -4.64
CA SER A 112 -1.45 -13.90 -4.40
C SER A 112 -1.78 -13.67 -2.92
N THR A 113 -1.49 -12.49 -2.38
CA THR A 113 -1.87 -12.14 -1.00
C THR A 113 -3.25 -11.50 -0.98
N ALA A 114 -3.89 -11.52 0.19
CA ALA A 114 -4.96 -10.58 0.47
C ALA A 114 -4.42 -9.14 0.38
N THR A 115 -5.31 -8.20 0.03
CA THR A 115 -5.03 -6.76 0.06
C THR A 115 -5.70 -6.16 1.29
N MET A 116 -5.27 -4.97 1.71
CA MET A 116 -5.84 -4.32 2.90
C MET A 116 -7.36 -4.08 2.81
N ALA A 117 -7.87 -3.91 1.58
CA ALA A 117 -9.28 -3.72 1.25
C ALA A 117 -9.51 -4.18 -0.19
N SER A 118 -10.76 -4.53 -0.52
CA SER A 118 -11.12 -4.94 -1.88
C SER A 118 -10.80 -3.84 -2.89
N LEU A 119 -9.92 -4.16 -3.86
CA LEU A 119 -9.51 -3.21 -4.89
C LEU A 119 -10.42 -3.31 -6.12
N LYS A 120 -10.97 -2.17 -6.54
CA LYS A 120 -11.71 -2.00 -7.79
C LYS A 120 -10.82 -1.35 -8.84
N HIS A 121 -11.15 -1.58 -10.12
CA HIS A 121 -10.47 -0.97 -11.28
C HIS A 121 -8.94 -1.20 -11.30
N LEU A 122 -8.51 -2.39 -10.87
CA LEU A 122 -7.10 -2.75 -10.84
C LEU A 122 -6.50 -2.72 -12.26
N ARG A 123 -5.42 -1.97 -12.42
CA ARG A 123 -4.71 -1.83 -13.69
C ARG A 123 -3.22 -1.64 -13.48
N ILE A 124 -2.45 -1.89 -14.52
CA ILE A 124 -1.01 -1.60 -14.51
C ILE A 124 -0.77 -0.13 -14.19
N TYR A 125 0.04 0.13 -13.17
CA TYR A 125 0.51 1.48 -12.85
C TYR A 125 1.59 1.88 -13.85
N ARG A 126 1.19 2.68 -14.84
CA ARG A 126 2.12 3.30 -15.79
C ARG A 126 2.58 4.64 -15.18
N PRO A 127 3.85 4.79 -14.77
CA PRO A 127 4.34 6.09 -14.36
C PRO A 127 4.16 7.05 -15.54
N HIS A 128 3.35 8.07 -15.30
CA HIS A 128 2.85 9.00 -16.31
C HIS A 128 4.02 9.76 -16.97
N SER A 129 3.89 10.03 -18.27
CA SER A 129 4.76 10.99 -18.96
C SER A 129 4.73 12.35 -18.25
N LEU A 130 5.72 13.22 -18.49
CA LEU A 130 5.82 14.53 -17.84
C LEU A 130 4.50 15.35 -17.96
N HIS A 131 3.85 15.27 -19.12
CA HIS A 131 2.56 15.89 -19.42
C HIS A 131 1.40 15.34 -18.57
N GLU A 132 1.32 14.02 -18.46
CA GLU A 132 0.32 13.36 -17.63
C GLU A 132 0.55 13.59 -16.12
N ARG A 133 1.81 13.76 -15.67
CA ARG A 133 2.12 14.18 -14.29
C ARG A 133 1.56 15.58 -14.02
N ILE A 134 1.72 16.51 -14.96
CA ILE A 134 1.16 17.87 -14.89
C ILE A 134 -0.37 17.83 -14.83
N LEU A 135 -1.02 17.07 -15.73
CA LEU A 135 -2.47 16.88 -15.72
C LEU A 135 -2.97 16.24 -14.42
N SER A 136 -2.24 15.27 -13.85
CA SER A 136 -2.58 14.68 -12.55
C SER A 136 -2.51 15.70 -11.40
N ARG A 137 -1.55 16.64 -11.47
CA ARG A 137 -1.36 17.69 -10.46
C ARG A 137 -2.45 18.76 -10.58
N LEU A 138 -2.81 19.11 -11.81
CA LEU A 138 -3.96 19.99 -12.11
C LEU A 138 -5.28 19.35 -11.68
N ARG A 139 -5.51 18.07 -12.01
CA ARG A 139 -6.68 17.32 -11.54
C ARG A 139 -6.74 17.22 -10.03
N ARG A 140 -5.63 17.02 -9.31
CA ARG A 140 -5.61 17.05 -7.83
C ARG A 140 -5.91 18.43 -7.24
N LYS A 141 -5.57 19.52 -7.94
CA LYS A 141 -5.96 20.88 -7.54
C LYS A 141 -7.44 21.16 -7.79
N LEU A 142 -7.99 20.63 -8.90
CA LEU A 142 -9.39 20.81 -9.31
C LEU A 142 -10.35 19.89 -8.52
N PHE A 143 -10.06 18.59 -8.49
CA PHE A 143 -10.70 17.59 -7.65
C PHE A 143 -9.96 17.57 -6.31
N ARG A 144 -10.42 18.41 -5.37
CA ARG A 144 -9.84 18.45 -4.03
C ARG A 144 -9.95 17.04 -3.41
N GLY A 145 -8.80 16.39 -3.23
CA GLY A 145 -8.70 15.12 -2.52
C GLY A 145 -9.16 15.24 -1.08
N ASN A 146 -8.94 14.19 -0.30
CA ASN A 146 -9.15 14.30 1.14
C ASN A 146 -8.29 15.43 1.74
N PRO A 147 -8.82 16.12 2.75
CA PRO A 147 -8.08 17.20 3.42
C PRO A 147 -6.86 16.65 4.16
N LYS A 148 -5.82 17.47 4.38
CA LYS A 148 -4.59 17.04 5.07
C LYS A 148 -4.92 16.48 6.46
N GLU A 149 -5.88 17.10 7.12
CA GLU A 149 -6.41 16.74 8.43
C GLU A 149 -6.91 15.29 8.47
N PHE A 150 -7.51 14.78 7.38
CA PHE A 150 -7.94 13.38 7.31
C PHE A 150 -6.75 12.44 7.32
N TYR A 151 -5.74 12.67 6.47
CA TYR A 151 -4.53 11.83 6.42
C TYR A 151 -3.72 11.91 7.72
N THR A 152 -3.62 13.09 8.34
CA THR A 152 -2.98 13.24 9.66
C THR A 152 -3.73 12.46 10.74
N ALA A 153 -5.05 12.48 10.75
CA ALA A 153 -5.84 11.70 11.70
C ALA A 153 -5.68 10.18 11.49
N ILE A 154 -5.62 9.71 10.24
CA ILE A 154 -5.32 8.32 9.91
C ILE A 154 -3.93 7.93 10.42
N ASP A 155 -2.90 8.70 10.10
CA ASP A 155 -1.53 8.39 10.50
C ASP A 155 -1.37 8.36 12.02
N LYS A 156 -2.05 9.28 12.73
CA LYS A 156 -2.10 9.26 14.20
C LYS A 156 -2.77 7.98 14.72
N TRP A 157 -3.93 7.61 14.18
CA TRP A 157 -4.63 6.39 14.57
C TRP A 157 -3.80 5.12 14.32
N LEU A 158 -3.08 5.06 13.19
CA LEU A 158 -2.14 3.97 12.92
C LEU A 158 -1.00 3.94 13.94
N ALA A 159 -0.44 5.09 14.31
CA ALA A 159 0.60 5.19 15.34
C ALA A 159 0.09 4.74 16.72
N ASP A 160 -1.08 5.22 17.13
CA ASP A 160 -1.73 4.84 18.39
C ASP A 160 -1.98 3.32 18.43
N THR A 161 -2.46 2.73 17.32
CA THR A 161 -2.68 1.29 17.20
C THR A 161 -1.40 0.49 17.45
N ARG A 162 -0.26 0.94 16.92
CA ARG A 162 1.04 0.28 17.16
C ARG A 162 1.51 0.43 18.61
N ALA A 163 1.29 1.58 19.23
CA ALA A 163 1.72 1.85 20.60
C ALA A 163 1.00 0.95 21.62
N HIS A 164 -0.30 0.73 21.43
CA HIS A 164 -1.11 -0.15 22.30
C HIS A 164 -0.72 -1.63 22.21
N GLN A 165 -0.02 -2.05 21.15
CA GLN A 165 0.50 -3.42 20.99
C GLN A 165 1.89 -3.62 21.61
N SER A 166 2.54 -2.53 22.05
CA SER A 166 3.86 -2.57 22.70
C SER A 166 3.77 -2.50 24.23
N SER A 167 2.54 -2.48 24.77
CA SER A 167 2.21 -2.48 26.21
C SER A 167 1.59 -3.82 26.59
#